data_AF-A0A1H8UDJ8-F1
#
_entry.id   AF-A0A1H8UDJ8-F1
#
_cell.length_a   1.000
_cell.length_b   1.000
_cell.length_c   1.000
_cell.angle_alpha   90.00
_cell.angle_beta   90.00
_cell.angle_gamma   90.00
#
_symmetry.space_group_name_H-M   'P 1'
#
loop_
_entity.id
_entity.type
_entity.pdbx_description
1 polymer ?
#
loop_
_entity_poly.entity_id
_entity_poly.type
_entity_poly.pdbx_seq_one_letter_code
_entity_poly.pdbx_strand_id
1 'polypeptide(L)' 'MPEMETARLLGKLMEATPQETEQLAALIHQHGTHLFWERLEEWKLPAALMEKLQAVKQVLQGIASSASEGSESDGPGPFG' A
#
# COMPACT_ATOMS: atom_id res chain seq x y z
N MET A 1 -15.91 -2.14 -4.54
CA MET A 1 -15.33 -0.93 -3.94
C MET A 1 -14.14 -1.27 -3.05
N PRO A 2 -13.10 -2.01 -3.51
CA PRO A 2 -11.88 -2.20 -2.73
C PRO A 2 -11.12 -0.90 -2.45
N GLU A 3 -11.34 0.15 -3.24
CA GLU A 3 -10.61 1.43 -3.16
C GLU A 3 -10.93 2.22 -1.89
N MET A 4 -12.21 2.26 -1.50
CA MET A 4 -12.66 2.97 -0.29
C MET A 4 -12.22 2.24 0.98
N GLU A 5 -12.18 0.91 0.93
CA GLU A 5 -11.63 0.05 1.99
C GLU A 5 -10.12 0.30 2.13
N THR A 6 -9.40 0.34 1.00
CA THR A 6 -7.94 0.61 0.97
C THR A 6 -7.62 1.97 1.57
N ALA A 7 -8.35 3.02 1.18
CA ALA A 7 -8.18 4.36 1.74
C ALA A 7 -8.49 4.41 3.24
N ARG A 8 -9.55 3.73 3.70
CA ARG A 8 -9.88 3.61 5.12
C ARG A 8 -8.78 2.90 5.92
N LEU A 9 -8.23 1.82 5.37
CA LEU A 9 -7.14 1.07 6.00
C LEU A 9 -5.87 1.93 6.07
N LEU A 10 -5.55 2.66 5.00
CA LEU A 10 -4.46 3.64 4.98
C LEU A 10 -4.65 4.73 6.04
N GLY A 11 -5.85 5.30 6.12
CA GLY A 11 -6.19 6.31 7.12
C GLY A 11 -6.03 5.80 8.54
N LYS A 12 -6.44 4.56 8.82
CA LYS A 12 -6.23 3.92 10.14
C LYS A 12 -4.76 3.66 10.43
N LEU A 13 -4.01 3.14 9.45
CA LEU A 13 -2.61 2.76 9.64
C LEU A 13 -1.73 3.98 9.91
N MET A 14 -2.07 5.11 9.26
CA MET A 14 -1.33 6.36 9.38
C MET A 14 -1.87 7.27 10.48
N GLU A 15 -2.95 6.87 11.18
CA GLU A 15 -3.70 7.75 12.07
C GLU A 15 -4.02 9.10 11.39
N ALA A 16 -4.43 9.02 10.12
CA ALA A 16 -4.81 10.17 9.33
C ALA A 16 -6.20 10.66 9.76
N THR A 17 -6.43 11.96 9.60
CA THR A 17 -7.74 12.54 9.84
C THR A 17 -8.77 11.99 8.84
N PRO A 18 -10.07 12.04 9.18
CA PRO A 18 -11.13 11.67 8.24
C PRO A 18 -11.05 12.45 6.92
N GLN A 19 -10.65 13.74 6.97
CA GLN A 19 -10.47 14.56 5.77
C GLN A 19 -9.32 14.06 4.88
N GLU A 20 -8.17 13.71 5.47
CA GLU A 20 -7.04 13.12 4.72
C GLU A 20 -7.43 11.75 4.13
N THR A 21 -8.20 10.97 4.89
CA THR A 21 -8.72 9.67 4.44
C THR A 21 -9.66 9.80 3.24
N GLU A 22 -10.54 10.80 3.24
CA GLU A 22 -11.41 11.10 2.10
C GLU A 22 -10.61 11.59 0.88
N GLN A 23 -9.59 12.42 1.09
CA GLN A 23 -8.70 12.85 -0.02
C GLN A 23 -7.96 11.65 -0.63
N LEU A 24 -7.44 10.75 0.20
CA LEU A 24 -6.82 9.50 -0.22
C LEU A 24 -7.82 8.63 -1.00
N ALA A 25 -9.05 8.48 -0.49
CA ALA A 25 -10.09 7.72 -1.17
C ALA A 25 -10.43 8.30 -2.54
N ALA A 26 -10.53 9.63 -2.66
CA ALA A 26 -10.80 10.29 -3.93
C ALA A 26 -9.64 10.12 -4.93
N LEU A 27 -8.39 10.16 -4.47
CA LEU A 27 -7.20 9.97 -5.29
C LEU A 27 -7.06 8.52 -5.77
N ILE A 28 -7.25 7.55 -4.87
CA ILE A 28 -7.24 6.12 -5.20
C ILE A 28 -8.39 5.78 -6.13
N HIS A 29 -9.57 6.39 -5.95
CA HIS A 29 -10.71 6.16 -6.84
C HIS A 29 -10.49 6.77 -8.23
N GLN A 30 -9.87 7.95 -8.34
CA GLN A 30 -9.62 8.62 -9.63
C GLN A 30 -8.49 7.98 -10.44
N HIS A 31 -7.40 7.58 -9.77
CA HIS A 31 -6.19 7.12 -10.46
C HIS A 31 -5.95 5.61 -10.31
N GLY A 32 -6.63 4.95 -9.37
CA GLY A 32 -6.35 3.57 -9.00
C GLY A 32 -5.17 3.46 -8.02
N THR A 33 -5.19 2.41 -7.21
CA THR A 33 -4.20 2.19 -6.14
C THR A 33 -2.76 2.10 -6.64
N HIS A 34 -2.52 1.58 -7.85
CA HIS A 34 -1.17 1.44 -8.41
C HIS A 34 -0.56 2.80 -8.77
N LEU A 35 -1.30 3.60 -9.54
CA LEU A 35 -0.87 4.96 -9.93
C LEU A 35 -0.80 5.88 -8.72
N PHE A 36 -1.61 5.66 -7.69
CA PHE A 36 -1.54 6.36 -6.42
C PHE A 36 -0.15 6.24 -5.76
N TRP A 37 0.44 5.04 -5.74
CA TRP A 37 1.76 4.82 -5.13
C TRP A 37 2.95 5.23 -6.01
N GLU A 38 2.77 5.22 -7.33
CA GLU A 38 3.76 5.73 -8.29
C GLU A 38 3.82 7.26 -8.31
N ARG A 39 2.67 7.92 -8.26
CA ARG A 39 2.56 9.39 -8.37
C ARG A 39 2.43 10.10 -7.03
N LEU A 40 2.69 9.39 -5.94
CA LEU A 40 2.60 9.92 -4.58
C LEU A 40 3.45 11.18 -4.36
N GLU A 41 4.65 11.19 -4.96
CA GLU A 41 5.61 12.31 -4.89
C GLU A 41 5.23 13.50 -5.79
N GLU A 42 4.38 13.27 -6.80
CA GLU A 42 3.88 14.31 -7.69
C GLU A 42 2.72 15.10 -7.05
N TRP A 43 2.03 14.50 -6.07
CA TRP A 43 0.96 15.16 -5.36
C TRP A 43 1.50 16.00 -4.22
N LYS A 44 1.06 17.27 -4.14
CA LYS A 44 1.38 18.19 -3.04
C LYS A 44 0.66 17.77 -1.75
N LEU A 45 1.09 16.67 -1.17
CA LEU A 45 0.66 16.22 0.15
C LEU A 45 1.50 16.89 1.23
N PRO A 46 0.95 17.11 2.43
CA PRO A 46 1.74 17.62 3.54
C PRO A 46 2.85 16.63 3.89
N ALA A 47 4.06 17.13 4.21
CA ALA A 47 5.24 16.30 4.46
C ALA A 47 4.99 15.21 5.53
N ALA A 48 4.23 15.54 6.58
CA ALA A 48 3.84 14.60 7.62
C ALA A 48 2.99 13.42 7.07
N LEU A 49 2.10 13.67 6.11
CA LEU A 49 1.32 12.61 5.48
C LEU A 49 2.17 11.80 4.50
N MET A 50 3.10 12.46 3.80
CA MET A 50 4.02 11.82 2.86
C MET A 50 4.99 10.85 3.56
N GLU A 51 5.57 11.25 4.70
CA GLU A 51 6.40 10.36 5.54
C GLU A 51 5.62 9.14 6.01
N LYS A 52 4.40 9.36 6.50
CA LYS A 52 3.50 8.28 6.93
C LYS A 52 3.18 7.32 5.77
N LEU A 53 2.88 7.84 4.57
CA LEU A 53 2.63 7.05 3.36
C LEU A 53 3.86 6.24 2.93
N GLN A 54 5.07 6.83 2.99
CA GLN A 54 6.30 6.11 2.71
C GLN A 54 6.52 4.95 3.68
N ALA A 55 6.26 5.14 4.97
CA ALA A 55 6.32 4.06 5.95
C ALA A 55 5.34 2.94 5.62
N VAL A 56 4.09 3.27 5.25
CA VAL A 56 3.10 2.28 4.81
C VAL A 56 3.57 1.52 3.56
N LYS A 57 4.12 2.24 2.58
CA LYS A 57 4.64 1.64 1.34
C LYS A 57 5.74 0.63 1.62
N GLN A 58 6.67 0.96 2.53
CA GLN A 58 7.73 0.05 2.97
C GLN A 58 7.18 -1.20 3.66
N VAL A 59 6.19 -1.05 4.53
CA VAL A 59 5.53 -2.18 5.20
C VAL A 59 4.81 -3.08 4.19
N LEU A 60 4.05 -2.50 3.25
CA LEU A 60 3.37 -3.24 2.19
C LEU A 60 4.36 -3.96 1.27
N GLN A 61 5.48 -3.32 0.91
CA GLN A 61 6.54 -3.95 0.12
C GLN A 61 7.21 -5.09 0.89
N GLY A 62 7.45 -4.93 2.19
CA GLY A 62 7.97 -6.00 3.04
C GLY A 62 7.05 -7.22 3.08
N ILE A 63 5.74 -7.00 3.24
CA ILE A 63 4.74 -8.08 3.25
C ILE A 63 4.61 -8.73 1.87
N ALA A 64 4.61 -7.95 0.78
CA ALA A 64 4.52 -8.46 -0.59
C ALA A 64 5.76 -9.29 -0.99
N SER A 65 6.96 -8.85 -0.57
CA SER A 65 8.19 -9.60 -0.75
C SER A 65 8.18 -10.90 0.06
N SER A 66 7.76 -10.86 1.33
CA SER A 66 7.62 -12.06 2.15
C SER A 66 6.52 -13.01 1.67
N ALA A 67 5.51 -12.51 0.94
CA ALA A 67 4.49 -13.35 0.29
C ALA A 67 4.99 -14.01 -1.01
N SER A 68 5.96 -13.41 -1.71
CA SER A 68 6.61 -14.04 -2.89
C SER A 68 7.62 -15.11 -2.51
N GLU A 69 8.16 -15.10 -1.28
CA GLU A 69 9.10 -16.12 -0.79
C GLU A 69 8.41 -17.44 -0.34
N GLY A 70 7.10 -17.59 -0.55
CA GLY A 70 6.32 -18.77 -0.15
C GLY A 70 5.98 -19.77 -1.27
N SER A 71 6.60 -19.69 -2.46
CA SER A 71 6.32 -20.60 -3.58
C SER A 71 7.57 -21.02 -4.36
N GLU A 72 8.51 -21.68 -3.69
CA GLU A 72 9.44 -22.68 -4.27
C GLU A 72 10.26 -23.31 -3.13
N SER A 73 9.86 -24.44 -2.56
CA SER A 73 10.28 -25.75 -3.07
C SER A 73 9.37 -26.86 -2.57
N ASP A 74 8.51 -27.35 -3.45
CA ASP A 74 7.88 -28.67 -3.34
C ASP A 74 8.59 -29.61 -4.35
N GLY A 75 9.45 -30.50 -3.84
CA GLY A 75 10.00 -31.67 -4.55
C GLY A 75 11.05 -31.40 -5.66
N PRO A 76 12.03 -32.31 -5.88
CA PRO A 76 11.79 -33.75 -5.96
C PRO A 76 12.62 -34.57 -4.96
N GLY A 77 12.04 -35.66 -4.46
CA GLY A 77 12.76 -36.61 -3.62
C GLY A 77 13.85 -37.37 -4.39
N PRO A 78 14.95 -37.75 -3.74
CA PRO A 78 15.83 -38.79 -4.26
C PRO A 78 15.32 -40.14 -3.76
N PHE A 79 14.65 -40.90 -4.62
CA PHE A 79 14.85 -42.35 -4.60
C PHE A 79 16.18 -42.61 -5.32
N GLY A 80 17.16 -43.09 -4.55
CA GLY A 80 18.47 -43.53 -5.01
C GLY A 80 19.14 -44.33 -3.92
#